data_AF-Q1DC93-F1
#
_entry.id   AF-Q1DC93-F1
#
_cell.length_a   1.000
_cell.length_b   1.000
_cell.length_c   1.000
_cell.angle_alpha   90.00
_cell.angle_beta   90.00
_cell.angle_gamma   90.00
#
_symmetry.space_group_name_H-M   'P 1'
#
loop_
_entity.id
_entity.type
_entity.pdbx_description
1 polymer ?
#
loop_
_entity_poly.entity_id
_entity_poly.type
_entity_poly.pdbx_seq_one_letter_code
_entity_poly.pdbx_strand_id
1 'polypeptide(L)'
;MKPAPTVQAAAPAAPAAAKPMTPEVKSLVDRMQAFYEKTGDFRAGFRQDYKYKTFRRTQTSEGTVTYKKPGLMRWEYLKPSPRTFVLAGNKVYAYDPAAQSLTVANVDTSQLSASVTFLFGQGKLADEFNITKGACKDCKGTLLVLDPLKNEPRFRQVRLEVDPSTAQVLKSTVVDPDGSENTISFLNLKTNVGLDADSFKLDVPDDTRVDDFTKAKKQ
;
A
#
# COMPACT_ATOMS: atom_id res chain seq x y z
N MET A 1 -41.97 -13.28 -36.02
CA MET A 1 -40.57 -13.03 -35.65
C MET A 1 -40.43 -11.55 -35.31
N LYS A 2 -40.17 -11.19 -34.05
CA LYS A 2 -39.95 -9.80 -33.60
C LYS A 2 -38.44 -9.50 -33.68
N PRO A 3 -38.00 -8.33 -34.16
CA PRO A 3 -36.59 -7.99 -34.24
C PRO A 3 -36.00 -7.75 -32.83
N ALA A 4 -34.75 -8.19 -32.65
CA ALA A 4 -33.97 -8.04 -31.42
C ALA A 4 -33.60 -6.56 -31.18
N PRO A 5 -33.51 -6.10 -29.92
CA PRO A 5 -33.14 -4.74 -29.60
C PRO A 5 -31.63 -4.53 -29.83
N THR A 6 -31.30 -3.46 -30.56
CA THR A 6 -29.96 -2.96 -30.78
C THR A 6 -29.32 -2.56 -29.45
N VAL A 7 -28.21 -3.19 -29.08
CA VAL A 7 -27.43 -2.79 -27.91
C VAL A 7 -26.75 -1.46 -28.23
N GLN A 8 -27.21 -0.39 -27.61
CA GLN A 8 -26.61 0.93 -27.71
C GLN A 8 -25.28 0.91 -26.94
N ALA A 9 -24.16 1.08 -27.65
CA ALA A 9 -22.84 1.17 -27.03
C ALA A 9 -22.78 2.40 -26.12
N ALA A 10 -22.51 2.18 -24.84
CA ALA A 10 -22.29 3.25 -23.87
C ALA A 10 -21.03 4.04 -24.25
N ALA A 11 -21.16 5.37 -24.33
CA ALA A 11 -20.04 6.27 -24.57
C ALA A 11 -18.99 6.16 -23.44
N PRO A 12 -17.68 6.29 -23.74
CA PRO A 12 -16.65 6.29 -22.72
C PRO A 12 -16.81 7.52 -21.81
N ALA A 13 -16.83 7.31 -20.50
CA ALA A 13 -16.85 8.39 -19.52
C ALA A 13 -15.60 9.27 -19.68
N ALA A 14 -15.79 10.58 -19.81
CA ALA A 14 -14.69 11.54 -19.85
C ALA A 14 -13.84 11.45 -18.57
N PRO A 15 -12.50 11.62 -18.65
CA PRO A 15 -11.64 11.66 -17.47
C PRO A 15 -12.07 12.82 -16.57
N ALA A 16 -12.30 12.55 -15.29
CA ALA A 16 -12.61 13.58 -14.31
C ALA A 16 -11.44 14.56 -14.22
N ALA A 17 -11.66 15.83 -14.55
CA ALA A 17 -10.68 16.88 -14.33
C ALA A 17 -10.36 16.98 -12.83
N ALA A 18 -9.07 17.01 -12.49
CA ALA A 18 -8.62 17.18 -11.11
C ALA A 18 -9.22 18.47 -10.53
N LYS A 19 -9.94 18.36 -9.41
CA LYS A 19 -10.43 19.55 -8.70
C LYS A 19 -9.25 20.20 -7.99
N PRO A 20 -9.11 21.53 -8.05
CA PRO A 20 -8.02 22.20 -7.35
C PRO A 20 -8.14 21.94 -5.84
N MET A 21 -7.04 21.46 -5.25
CA MET A 21 -6.94 21.23 -3.82
C MET A 21 -7.10 22.55 -3.07
N THR A 22 -7.67 22.53 -1.86
CA THR A 22 -7.63 23.71 -0.99
C THR A 22 -6.17 24.00 -0.59
N PRO A 23 -5.81 25.27 -0.33
CA PRO A 23 -4.44 25.62 0.07
C PRO A 23 -3.93 24.84 1.29
N GLU A 24 -4.83 24.57 2.26
CA GLU A 24 -4.53 23.76 3.45
C GLU A 24 -4.17 22.31 3.09
N VAL A 25 -4.98 21.66 2.25
CA VAL A 25 -4.73 20.28 1.80
C VAL A 25 -3.44 20.22 1.02
N LYS A 26 -3.23 21.17 0.10
CA LYS A 26 -2.00 21.23 -0.69
C LYS A 26 -0.77 21.34 0.21
N SER A 27 -0.79 22.26 1.17
CA SER A 27 0.32 22.44 2.12
C SER A 27 0.61 21.17 2.94
N LEU A 28 -0.43 20.46 3.39
CA LEU A 28 -0.25 19.19 4.11
C LEU A 28 0.33 18.09 3.21
N VAL A 29 -0.17 17.95 1.99
CA VAL A 29 0.33 16.98 1.01
C VAL A 29 1.80 17.26 0.66
N ASP A 30 2.16 18.52 0.42
CA ASP A 30 3.53 18.92 0.09
C ASP A 30 4.49 18.61 1.26
N ARG A 31 4.09 18.91 2.51
CA ARG A 31 4.89 18.56 3.71
C ARG A 31 5.02 17.06 3.90
N MET A 32 3.93 16.30 3.68
CA MET A 32 3.94 14.85 3.75
C MET A 32 4.89 14.25 2.70
N GLN A 33 4.83 14.71 1.46
CA GLN A 33 5.77 14.29 0.40
C GLN A 33 7.22 14.60 0.80
N ALA A 34 7.50 15.84 1.22
CA ALA A 34 8.84 16.22 1.65
C ALA A 34 9.37 15.39 2.84
N PHE A 35 8.49 14.97 3.75
CA PHE A 35 8.84 14.09 4.87
C PHE A 35 9.32 12.72 4.38
N TYR A 36 8.56 12.07 3.48
CA TYR A 36 8.93 10.75 2.95
C TYR A 36 10.08 10.83 1.93
N GLU A 37 10.24 11.93 1.20
CA GLU A 37 11.40 12.18 0.32
C GLU A 37 12.72 12.26 1.11
N LYS A 38 12.72 12.95 2.26
CA LYS A 38 13.89 13.08 3.15
C LYS A 38 14.14 11.85 4.03
N THR A 39 13.19 10.94 4.11
CA THR A 39 13.33 9.70 4.88
C THR A 39 14.14 8.69 4.07
N GLY A 40 15.36 8.38 4.53
CA GLY A 40 16.24 7.37 3.93
C GLY A 40 15.89 5.95 4.37
N ASP A 41 15.47 5.79 5.62
CA ASP A 41 14.95 4.53 6.15
C ASP A 41 13.89 4.80 7.23
N PHE A 42 13.03 3.83 7.50
CA PHE A 42 12.11 3.90 8.63
C PHE A 42 11.77 2.52 9.19
N ARG A 43 11.33 2.51 10.44
CA ARG A 43 10.73 1.36 11.12
C ARG A 43 9.44 1.79 11.82
N ALA A 44 8.40 0.98 11.70
CA ALA A 44 7.16 1.17 12.44
C ALA A 44 6.55 -0.18 12.80
N GLY A 45 5.82 -0.24 13.92
CA GLY A 45 4.81 -1.27 14.11
C GLY A 45 3.62 -0.99 13.20
N PHE A 46 2.84 -2.02 12.88
CA PHE A 46 1.57 -1.81 12.20
C PHE A 46 0.48 -2.72 12.77
N ARG A 47 -0.76 -2.22 12.68
CA ARG A 47 -1.97 -3.01 12.80
C ARG A 47 -2.75 -2.91 11.51
N GLN A 48 -3.00 -4.05 10.88
CA GLN A 48 -3.77 -4.16 9.65
C GLN A 48 -5.16 -4.73 9.97
N ASP A 49 -6.21 -4.06 9.53
CA ASP A 49 -7.59 -4.52 9.60
C ASP A 49 -8.14 -4.62 8.16
N TYR A 50 -8.34 -5.84 7.68
CA TYR A 50 -8.92 -6.13 6.37
C TYR A 50 -10.40 -6.47 6.53
N LYS A 51 -11.28 -5.58 6.08
CA LYS A 51 -12.73 -5.71 6.19
C LYS A 51 -13.30 -6.21 4.85
N TYR A 52 -13.73 -7.46 4.85
CA TYR A 52 -14.39 -8.08 3.69
C TYR A 52 -15.81 -7.54 3.54
N LYS A 53 -16.12 -6.93 2.39
CA LYS A 53 -17.47 -6.39 2.15
C LYS A 53 -18.54 -7.48 2.12
N THR A 54 -18.25 -8.56 1.40
CA THR A 54 -19.22 -9.67 1.17
C THR A 54 -19.52 -10.43 2.46
N PHE A 55 -18.49 -10.72 3.26
CA PHE A 55 -18.63 -11.59 4.43
C PHE A 55 -18.85 -10.83 5.74
N ARG A 56 -18.85 -9.48 5.72
CA ARG A 56 -18.91 -8.60 6.90
C ARG A 56 -17.95 -9.02 8.02
N ARG A 57 -16.80 -9.60 7.64
CA ARG A 57 -15.76 -10.07 8.55
C ARG A 57 -14.58 -9.12 8.49
N THR A 58 -13.94 -8.90 9.62
CA THR A 58 -12.64 -8.22 9.69
C THR A 58 -11.56 -9.23 10.07
N GLN A 59 -10.47 -9.24 9.31
CA GLN A 59 -9.24 -9.94 9.67
C GLN A 59 -8.23 -8.92 10.17
N THR A 60 -7.82 -9.08 11.43
CA THR A 60 -6.79 -8.24 12.05
C THR A 60 -5.44 -8.95 11.97
N SER A 61 -4.41 -8.23 11.56
CA SER A 61 -3.02 -8.66 11.59
C SER A 61 -2.15 -7.60 12.25
N GLU A 62 -1.06 -8.02 12.89
CA GLU A 62 -0.13 -7.11 13.57
C GLU A 62 1.30 -7.49 13.20
N GLY A 63 2.18 -6.50 13.14
CA GLY A 63 3.55 -6.75 12.74
C GLY A 63 4.46 -5.53 12.80
N THR A 64 5.61 -5.68 12.15
CA THR A 64 6.59 -4.60 11.96
C THR A 64 6.83 -4.39 10.47
N VAL A 65 6.91 -3.13 10.06
CA VAL A 65 7.37 -2.73 8.74
C VAL A 65 8.70 -2.01 8.87
N THR A 66 9.64 -2.39 8.01
CA THR A 66 10.90 -1.69 7.83
C THR A 66 11.09 -1.36 6.36
N TYR A 67 11.69 -0.20 6.11
CA TYR A 67 11.94 0.28 4.77
C TYR A 67 13.29 0.98 4.73
N LYS A 68 14.03 0.79 3.65
CA LYS A 68 15.29 1.48 3.38
C LYS A 68 15.37 1.80 1.89
N LYS A 69 15.73 3.04 1.57
CA LYS A 69 15.99 3.47 0.21
C LYS A 69 17.29 2.87 -0.34
N PRO A 70 17.35 2.57 -1.64
CA PRO A 70 16.21 2.51 -2.57
C PRO A 70 15.53 1.13 -2.54
N GLY A 71 14.20 1.09 -2.38
CA GLY A 71 13.38 -0.09 -2.72
C GLY A 71 13.60 -1.36 -1.89
N LEU A 72 14.17 -1.26 -0.68
CA LEU A 72 14.20 -2.37 0.28
C LEU A 72 13.04 -2.21 1.26
N MET A 73 12.20 -3.23 1.36
CA MET A 73 11.09 -3.25 2.31
C MET A 73 10.95 -4.62 2.93
N ARG A 74 10.61 -4.67 4.21
CA ARG A 74 10.33 -5.91 4.92
C ARG A 74 9.11 -5.73 5.82
N TRP A 75 8.09 -6.54 5.57
CA TRP A 75 6.91 -6.70 6.41
C TRP A 75 7.01 -8.01 7.17
N GLU A 76 7.01 -7.92 8.49
CA GLU A 76 7.00 -9.06 9.40
C GLU A 76 5.66 -9.10 10.11
N TYR A 77 4.79 -9.97 9.63
CA TYR A 77 3.53 -10.31 10.28
C TYR A 77 3.83 -11.22 11.47
N LEU A 78 3.34 -10.84 12.65
CA LEU A 78 3.50 -11.58 13.90
C LEU A 78 2.20 -12.28 14.31
N LYS A 79 1.05 -11.68 13.98
CA LYS A 79 -0.29 -12.21 14.26
C LYS A 79 -1.20 -12.09 13.03
N PRO A 80 -2.18 -13.00 12.86
CA PRO A 80 -2.41 -14.20 13.70
C PRO A 80 -1.41 -15.33 13.42
N SER A 81 -0.73 -15.30 12.28
CA SER A 81 0.28 -16.28 11.89
C SER A 81 1.53 -15.56 11.42
N PRO A 82 2.74 -16.02 11.78
CA PRO A 82 3.98 -15.42 11.33
C PRO A 82 4.12 -15.52 9.80
N ARG A 83 4.41 -14.40 9.14
CA ARG A 83 4.76 -14.35 7.71
C ARG A 83 5.72 -13.21 7.46
N THR A 84 6.68 -13.42 6.57
CA THR A 84 7.62 -12.36 6.19
C THR A 84 7.56 -12.09 4.70
N PHE A 85 7.38 -10.83 4.33
CA PHE A 85 7.47 -10.37 2.96
C PHE A 85 8.64 -9.40 2.83
N VAL A 86 9.59 -9.70 1.96
CA VAL A 86 10.70 -8.82 1.63
C VAL A 86 10.58 -8.40 0.18
N LEU A 87 10.57 -7.10 -0.07
CA LEU A 87 10.78 -6.51 -1.38
C LEU A 87 12.24 -6.06 -1.47
N ALA A 88 12.95 -6.54 -2.48
CA ALA A 88 14.30 -6.10 -2.79
C ALA A 88 14.42 -5.82 -4.29
N GLY A 89 14.35 -4.54 -4.65
CA GLY A 89 14.29 -4.11 -6.05
C GLY A 89 12.99 -4.58 -6.72
N ASN A 90 13.10 -5.43 -7.73
CA ASN A 90 11.96 -6.00 -8.46
C ASN A 90 11.57 -7.42 -8.01
N LYS A 91 12.15 -7.92 -6.92
CA LYS A 91 11.86 -9.25 -6.39
C LYS A 91 11.11 -9.16 -5.07
N VAL A 92 10.06 -9.97 -4.95
CA VAL A 92 9.38 -10.22 -3.68
C VAL A 92 9.72 -11.63 -3.21
N TYR A 93 10.05 -11.71 -1.92
CA TYR A 93 10.28 -12.94 -1.20
C TYR A 93 9.20 -13.07 -0.14
N ALA A 94 8.40 -14.12 -0.20
CA ALA A 94 7.35 -14.40 0.77
C ALA A 94 7.69 -15.69 1.50
N TYR A 95 8.01 -15.57 2.78
CA TYR A 95 8.31 -16.70 3.66
C TYR A 95 7.13 -16.96 4.60
N ASP A 96 6.65 -18.20 4.57
CA ASP A 96 5.66 -18.74 5.50
C ASP A 96 6.33 -19.86 6.32
N PRO A 97 6.68 -19.60 7.60
CA PRO A 97 7.29 -20.59 8.47
C PRO A 97 6.41 -21.81 8.73
N ALA A 98 5.08 -21.63 8.80
CA ALA A 98 4.15 -22.73 9.09
C ALA A 98 4.04 -23.70 7.91
N ALA A 99 4.17 -23.18 6.69
CA ALA A 99 4.22 -23.99 5.47
C ALA A 99 5.64 -24.43 5.08
N GLN A 100 6.67 -24.02 5.83
CA GLN A 100 8.09 -24.17 5.50
C GLN A 100 8.38 -23.84 4.02
N SER A 101 7.83 -22.72 3.56
CA SER A 101 7.89 -22.34 2.14
C SER A 101 8.38 -20.92 1.94
N LEU A 102 9.30 -20.77 1.00
CA LEU A 102 9.78 -19.49 0.47
C LEU A 102 9.34 -19.36 -0.98
N THR A 103 8.48 -18.39 -1.27
CA THR A 103 8.11 -18.02 -2.63
C THR A 103 8.95 -16.85 -3.10
N VAL A 104 9.52 -16.95 -4.30
CA VAL A 104 10.27 -15.87 -4.95
C VAL A 104 9.57 -15.51 -6.26
N ALA A 105 9.23 -14.24 -6.45
CA ALA A 105 8.58 -13.77 -7.67
C ALA A 105 9.14 -12.42 -8.10
N ASN A 106 9.10 -12.17 -9.42
CA ASN A 106 9.29 -10.83 -9.95
C ASN A 106 7.99 -10.07 -9.71
N VAL A 107 8.09 -8.89 -9.11
CA VAL A 107 6.98 -7.97 -8.97
C VAL A 107 7.30 -6.73 -9.77
N ASP A 108 6.37 -6.35 -10.62
CA ASP A 108 6.34 -4.99 -11.11
C ASP A 108 5.94 -4.12 -9.92
N THR A 109 6.87 -3.33 -9.39
CA THR A 109 6.64 -2.51 -8.19
C THR A 109 5.49 -1.52 -8.38
N SER A 110 5.14 -1.18 -9.62
CA SER A 110 3.93 -0.40 -9.92
C SER A 110 2.64 -1.14 -9.54
N GLN A 111 2.67 -2.48 -9.45
CA GLN A 111 1.54 -3.33 -9.10
C GLN A 111 1.30 -3.48 -7.59
N LEU A 112 2.25 -3.09 -6.74
CA LEU A 112 2.05 -3.06 -5.28
C LEU A 112 0.88 -2.13 -4.92
N SER A 113 0.23 -2.36 -3.78
CA SER A 113 -0.91 -1.52 -3.38
C SER A 113 -0.48 -0.06 -3.25
N ALA A 114 -1.35 0.87 -3.65
CA ALA A 114 -1.07 2.31 -3.64
C ALA A 114 -0.64 2.84 -2.26
N SER A 115 -1.14 2.22 -1.19
CA SER A 115 -0.73 2.49 0.20
C SER A 115 0.72 2.12 0.49
N VAL A 116 1.24 1.07 -0.15
CA VAL A 116 2.62 0.59 0.00
C VAL A 116 3.54 1.39 -0.92
N THR A 117 3.13 1.64 -2.17
CA THR A 117 3.93 2.43 -3.12
C THR A 117 4.10 3.88 -2.70
N PHE A 118 3.06 4.50 -2.15
CA PHE A 118 3.15 5.88 -1.67
C PHE A 118 4.19 6.05 -0.55
N LEU A 119 4.27 5.08 0.37
CA LEU A 119 5.24 5.12 1.48
C LEU A 119 6.71 4.97 1.01
N PHE A 120 6.93 4.65 -0.27
CA PHE A 120 8.26 4.64 -0.87
C PHE A 120 8.74 6.01 -1.35
N GLY A 121 7.91 7.05 -1.24
CA GLY A 121 8.25 8.38 -1.73
C GLY A 121 8.57 8.40 -3.22
N GLN A 122 8.00 7.46 -3.98
CA GLN A 122 8.11 7.43 -5.43
C GLN A 122 6.84 8.02 -6.04
N GLY A 123 7.02 8.95 -6.97
CA GLY A 123 5.92 9.68 -7.60
C GLY A 123 5.41 10.85 -6.77
N LYS A 124 4.58 11.69 -7.39
CA LYS A 124 3.85 12.77 -6.72
C LYS A 124 2.39 12.35 -6.67
N LEU A 125 1.83 12.26 -5.47
CA LEU A 125 0.40 11.94 -5.29
C LEU A 125 -0.52 12.83 -6.13
N ALA A 126 -0.17 14.11 -6.29
CA ALA A 126 -0.94 15.07 -7.07
C ALA A 126 -1.02 14.74 -8.57
N ASP A 127 -0.07 13.96 -9.10
CA ASP A 127 -0.04 13.56 -10.51
C ASP A 127 -0.93 12.34 -10.78
N GLU A 128 -1.26 11.57 -9.74
CA GLU A 128 -2.01 10.32 -9.83
C GLU A 128 -3.41 10.41 -9.20
N PHE A 129 -3.63 11.36 -8.29
CA PHE A 129 -4.85 11.46 -7.48
C PHE A 129 -5.41 12.88 -7.44
N ASN A 130 -6.74 12.95 -7.47
CA ASN A 130 -7.48 14.09 -6.97
C ASN A 130 -7.58 13.98 -5.44
N ILE A 131 -6.96 14.91 -4.71
CA ILE A 131 -6.85 14.85 -3.25
C ILE A 131 -7.78 15.86 -2.60
N THR A 132 -8.62 15.39 -1.67
CA THR A 132 -9.56 16.22 -0.93
C THR A 132 -9.49 15.96 0.58
N LYS A 133 -9.94 16.92 1.38
CA LYS A 133 -10.10 16.73 2.82
C LYS A 133 -11.38 15.94 3.08
N GLY A 134 -11.24 14.77 3.69
CA GLY A 134 -12.37 13.95 4.14
C GLY A 134 -12.89 14.41 5.50
N ALA A 135 -14.18 14.14 5.76
CA ALA A 135 -14.74 14.26 7.10
C ALA A 135 -14.37 13.01 7.93
N CYS A 136 -13.85 13.22 9.13
CA CYS A 136 -13.59 12.12 10.06
C CYS A 136 -13.73 12.62 11.49
N LYS A 137 -14.71 12.06 12.22
CA LYS A 137 -15.00 12.46 13.60
C LYS A 137 -14.01 11.87 14.61
N ASP A 138 -13.57 10.66 14.35
CA ASP A 138 -12.73 9.88 15.29
C ASP A 138 -11.25 9.81 14.85
N CYS A 139 -10.86 10.58 13.83
CA CYS A 139 -9.47 10.67 13.40
C CYS A 139 -8.67 11.55 14.38
N LYS A 140 -7.45 11.14 14.67
CA LYS A 140 -6.45 11.94 15.38
C LYS A 140 -5.79 12.94 14.44
N GLY A 141 -5.70 12.60 13.15
CA GLY A 141 -5.12 13.42 12.10
C GLY A 141 -6.15 14.02 11.13
N THR A 142 -5.64 14.68 10.10
CA THR A 142 -6.43 15.12 8.95
C THR A 142 -6.64 13.95 8.01
N LEU A 143 -7.90 13.63 7.70
CA LEU A 143 -8.23 12.62 6.69
C LEU A 143 -8.11 13.24 5.29
N LEU A 144 -7.26 12.65 4.47
CA LEU A 144 -7.14 12.91 3.04
C LEU A 144 -7.82 11.77 2.28
N VAL A 145 -8.65 12.12 1.30
CA VAL A 145 -9.30 11.20 0.36
C VAL A 145 -8.64 11.40 -1.00
N LEU A 146 -8.08 10.31 -1.53
CA LEU A 146 -7.33 10.27 -2.77
C LEU A 146 -8.14 9.45 -3.77
N ASP A 147 -8.77 10.14 -4.71
CA ASP A 147 -9.49 9.52 -5.82
C ASP A 147 -8.57 9.44 -7.03
N PRO A 148 -8.33 8.25 -7.61
CA PRO A 148 -7.39 8.12 -8.72
C PRO A 148 -7.90 8.89 -9.95
N LEU A 149 -7.00 9.62 -10.62
CA LEU A 149 -7.35 10.41 -11.82
C LEU A 149 -7.68 9.53 -13.03
N LYS A 150 -7.18 8.29 -13.02
CA LYS A 150 -7.47 7.25 -14.01
C LYS A 150 -8.11 6.06 -13.33
N ASN A 151 -8.88 5.28 -14.06
CA ASN A 151 -9.48 4.07 -13.52
C ASN A 151 -8.38 3.06 -13.14
N GLU A 152 -8.30 2.71 -11.86
CA GLU A 152 -7.34 1.73 -11.35
C GLU A 152 -8.04 0.38 -11.11
N PRO A 153 -7.64 -0.70 -11.82
CA PRO A 153 -8.33 -1.99 -11.69
C PRO A 153 -8.10 -2.64 -10.31
N ARG A 154 -7.15 -2.15 -9.53
CA ARG A 154 -6.70 -2.74 -8.26
C ARG A 154 -7.36 -2.13 -7.04
N PHE A 155 -7.84 -0.89 -7.13
CA PHE A 155 -8.49 -0.19 -6.03
C PHE A 155 -9.38 0.93 -6.57
N ARG A 156 -10.39 1.30 -5.80
CA ARG A 156 -11.31 2.40 -6.12
C ARG A 156 -10.93 3.71 -5.47
N GLN A 157 -10.34 3.66 -4.28
CA GLN A 157 -10.00 4.85 -3.50
C GLN A 157 -8.89 4.54 -2.50
N VAL A 158 -8.07 5.56 -2.20
CA VAL A 158 -7.12 5.54 -1.08
C VAL A 158 -7.51 6.64 -0.09
N ARG A 159 -7.36 6.36 1.20
CA ARG A 159 -7.55 7.33 2.27
C ARG A 159 -6.33 7.33 3.16
N LEU A 160 -5.83 8.51 3.50
CA LEU A 160 -4.67 8.68 4.37
C LEU A 160 -5.07 9.56 5.56
N GLU A 161 -4.85 9.09 6.77
CA GLU A 161 -4.94 9.92 7.96
C GLU A 161 -3.54 10.45 8.27
N VAL A 162 -3.35 11.75 8.20
CA VAL A 162 -2.05 12.40 8.32
C VAL A 162 -2.03 13.27 9.57
N ASP A 163 -0.99 13.14 10.39
CA ASP A 163 -0.74 14.05 11.49
C ASP A 163 -0.40 15.44 10.93
N PRO A 164 -1.20 16.48 11.19
CA PRO A 164 -0.96 17.81 10.63
C PRO A 164 0.31 18.47 11.20
N SER A 165 0.78 18.07 12.38
CA SER A 165 1.98 18.63 13.01
C SER A 165 3.26 18.03 12.42
N THR A 166 3.33 16.70 12.36
CA THR A 166 4.53 15.97 11.93
C THR A 166 4.55 15.61 10.44
N ALA A 167 3.41 15.73 9.77
CA ALA A 167 3.16 15.26 8.39
C ALA A 167 3.32 13.74 8.19
N GLN A 168 3.32 12.95 9.27
CA GLN A 168 3.40 11.50 9.22
C GLN A 168 2.03 10.89 8.87
N VAL A 169 2.03 9.84 8.05
CA VAL A 169 0.84 9.01 7.84
C VAL A 169 0.62 8.15 9.08
N LEU A 170 -0.48 8.40 9.78
CA LEU A 170 -0.94 7.61 10.93
C LEU A 170 -1.67 6.35 10.46
N LYS A 171 -2.44 6.47 9.38
CA LYS A 171 -3.29 5.40 8.87
C LYS A 171 -3.42 5.47 7.36
N SER A 172 -3.40 4.32 6.70
CA SER A 172 -3.70 4.18 5.28
C SER A 172 -4.84 3.19 5.09
N THR A 173 -5.86 3.57 4.33
CA THR A 173 -6.96 2.69 3.96
C THR A 173 -7.08 2.63 2.45
N VAL A 174 -6.96 1.43 1.88
CA VAL A 174 -7.25 1.15 0.47
C VAL A 174 -8.64 0.54 0.39
N VAL A 175 -9.45 1.04 -0.55
CA VAL A 175 -10.77 0.48 -0.86
C VAL A 175 -10.65 -0.29 -2.17
N ASP A 176 -10.89 -1.60 -2.10
CA ASP A 176 -10.74 -2.51 -3.22
C ASP A 176 -11.92 -2.39 -4.21
N PRO A 177 -11.81 -2.97 -5.43
CA PRO A 177 -12.87 -2.94 -6.43
C PRO A 177 -14.15 -3.64 -6.00
N ASP A 178 -14.09 -4.63 -5.12
CA ASP A 178 -15.30 -5.25 -4.55
C ASP A 178 -15.90 -4.36 -3.43
N GLY A 179 -15.14 -3.37 -2.94
CA GLY A 179 -15.45 -2.47 -1.83
C GLY A 179 -15.04 -3.03 -0.46
N SER A 180 -14.22 -4.09 -0.43
CA SER A 180 -13.46 -4.46 0.77
C SER A 180 -12.49 -3.33 1.13
N GLU A 181 -12.15 -3.23 2.42
CA GLU A 181 -11.27 -2.17 2.90
C GLU A 181 -10.05 -2.76 3.61
N ASN A 182 -8.86 -2.44 3.12
CA ASN A 182 -7.61 -2.78 3.78
C ASN A 182 -7.06 -1.56 4.52
N THR A 183 -7.10 -1.59 5.84
CA THR A 183 -6.66 -0.49 6.69
C THR A 183 -5.38 -0.85 7.43
N ILE A 184 -4.33 -0.05 7.29
CA ILE A 184 -3.06 -0.19 8.02
C ILE A 184 -2.88 1.04 8.91
N SER A 185 -2.74 0.82 10.21
CA SER A 185 -2.42 1.86 11.20
C SER A 185 -0.96 1.71 11.60
N PHE A 186 -0.17 2.78 11.44
CA PHE A 186 1.25 2.80 11.78
C PHE A 186 1.44 3.20 13.24
N LEU A 187 2.35 2.51 13.92
CA LEU A 187 2.61 2.66 15.35
C LEU A 187 4.09 2.96 15.56
N ASN A 188 4.40 3.98 16.36
CA ASN A 188 5.76 4.34 16.75
C ASN A 188 6.73 4.46 15.56
N LEU A 189 6.32 5.19 14.51
CA LEU A 189 7.15 5.44 13.34
C LEU A 189 8.45 6.14 13.76
N LYS A 190 9.58 5.54 13.42
CA LYS A 190 10.91 6.13 13.58
C LYS A 190 11.58 6.18 12.21
N THR A 191 12.12 7.34 11.85
CA THR A 191 12.80 7.57 10.57
C THR A 191 14.30 7.74 10.77
N ASN A 192 15.07 7.42 9.73
CA ASN A 192 16.53 7.56 9.67
C ASN A 192 17.24 6.91 10.86
N VAL A 193 16.83 5.70 11.21
CA VAL A 193 17.35 4.91 12.33
C VAL A 193 18.63 4.15 11.96
N GLY A 194 19.12 4.28 10.72
CA GLY A 194 20.37 3.67 10.28
C GLY A 194 20.24 2.16 10.04
N LEU A 195 19.12 1.73 9.44
CA LEU A 195 18.91 0.31 9.13
C LEU A 195 20.04 -0.24 8.24
N ASP A 196 20.58 -1.39 8.60
CA ASP A 196 21.55 -2.12 7.78
C ASP A 196 20.83 -2.87 6.63
N ALA A 197 21.47 -2.97 5.46
CA ALA A 197 20.90 -3.68 4.32
C ALA A 197 20.70 -5.18 4.61
N ASP A 198 21.50 -5.77 5.49
CA ASP A 198 21.40 -7.16 5.92
C ASP A 198 20.13 -7.44 6.73
N SER A 199 19.48 -6.41 7.27
CA SER A 199 18.17 -6.54 7.93
C SER A 199 17.06 -7.03 6.96
N PHE A 200 17.30 -6.90 5.65
CA PHE A 200 16.37 -7.32 4.60
C PHE A 200 16.70 -8.73 4.07
N LYS A 201 17.77 -9.37 4.52
CA LYS A 201 18.03 -10.78 4.20
C LYS A 201 17.05 -11.67 4.95
N LEU A 202 16.55 -12.71 4.28
CA LEU A 202 15.76 -13.76 4.91
C LEU A 202 16.70 -14.88 5.35
N ASP A 203 16.69 -15.16 6.64
CA ASP A 203 17.31 -16.36 7.20
C ASP A 203 16.21 -17.41 7.35
N VAL A 204 16.18 -18.38 6.44
CA VAL A 204 15.18 -19.45 6.39
C VAL A 204 15.88 -20.79 6.64
N PRO A 205 15.23 -21.75 7.33
CA PRO A 205 15.79 -23.09 7.54
C PRO A 205 16.18 -23.78 6.23
N ASP A 206 17.23 -24.61 6.26
CA ASP A 206 17.75 -25.32 5.08
C ASP A 206 16.73 -26.28 4.43
N ASP A 207 15.75 -26.76 5.20
CA ASP A 207 14.67 -27.64 4.73
C ASP A 207 13.48 -26.87 4.14
N THR A 208 13.57 -25.54 4.05
CA THR A 208 12.53 -24.69 3.46
C THR A 208 12.37 -24.98 1.97
N ARG A 209 11.16 -25.33 1.56
CA ARG A 209 10.82 -25.49 0.15
C ARG A 209 10.86 -24.14 -0.56
N VAL A 210 11.64 -24.04 -1.64
CA VAL A 210 11.76 -22.81 -2.43
C VAL A 210 10.96 -22.91 -3.73
N ASP A 211 9.92 -22.11 -3.84
CA ASP A 211 9.10 -21.95 -5.05
C ASP A 211 9.55 -20.66 -5.80
N ASP A 212 10.47 -20.81 -6.75
CA ASP A 212 11.03 -19.67 -7.51
C ASP A 212 10.34 -19.50 -8.87
N PHE A 213 9.46 -18.50 -8.95
CA PHE A 213 8.75 -18.09 -10.16
C PHE A 213 9.49 -17.06 -11.01
N THR A 214 10.71 -16.65 -10.62
CA THR A 214 11.54 -15.74 -11.43
C THR A 214 12.22 -16.46 -12.58
N LYS A 215 12.37 -17.78 -12.48
CA LYS A 215 12.91 -18.63 -13.53
C LYS A 215 11.79 -18.96 -14.51
N ALA A 216 11.97 -18.62 -15.79
CA ALA A 216 11.05 -19.03 -16.83
C ALA A 216 10.85 -20.56 -16.75
N LYS A 217 9.60 -21.03 -16.86
CA LYS A 217 9.34 -22.45 -17.15
C LYS A 217 10.15 -22.78 -18.40
N LYS A 218 11.20 -23.59 -18.27
CA LYS A 218 11.76 -24.29 -19.42
C LYS A 218 10.60 -25.14 -19.96
N GLN A 219 10.03 -24.71 -21.08
CA GLN A 219 9.21 -25.57 -21.92
C GLN A 219 10.11 -26.67 -22.51
#